data_AF-A0A1G2RDJ3-F1
#
_entry.id   AF-A0A1G2RDJ3-F1
#
_cell.length_a   1.000
_cell.length_b   1.000
_cell.length_c   1.000
_cell.angle_alpha   90.00
_cell.angle_beta   90.00
_cell.angle_gamma   90.00
#
_symmetry.space_group_name_H-M   'P 1'
#
loop_
_entity.id
_entity.type
_entity.pdbx_description
1 polymer ?
#
loop_
_entity_poly.entity_id
_entity_poly.type
_entity_poly.pdbx_seq_one_letter_code
_entity_poly.pdbx_strand_id
1 'polypeptide(L)'
;MSKEKSGPKNLNKNLKQLAEIAEWFDKREEIDVEEGLEKVKKAVFLIKESKARLKAVENEFEEIKKKIDTKENDGDEDDKEDNLF
;
A
#
# COMPACT_ATOMS: atom_id res chain seq x y z
N MET A 1 -11.02 -3.47 21.84
CA MET A 1 -11.85 -3.41 20.62
C MET A 1 -10.95 -3.62 19.41
N SER A 2 -11.37 -4.51 18.52
CA SER A 2 -10.54 -5.32 17.65
C SER A 2 -9.89 -4.52 16.51
N LYS A 3 -8.55 -4.55 16.41
CA LYS A 3 -7.81 -4.18 15.20
C LYS A 3 -8.19 -5.18 14.10
N GLU A 4 -9.28 -4.91 13.38
CA GLU A 4 -9.57 -5.61 12.13
C GLU A 4 -8.47 -5.25 11.12
N LYS A 5 -7.54 -6.20 11.04
CA LYS A 5 -6.46 -6.40 10.08
C LYS A 5 -6.64 -5.60 8.79
N SER A 6 -5.75 -4.63 8.57
CA SER A 6 -5.53 -3.89 7.31
C SER A 6 -4.93 -4.77 6.20
N GLY A 7 -5.53 -5.94 5.97
CA GLY A 7 -5.09 -6.90 4.97
C GLY A 7 -5.34 -6.41 3.53
N PRO A 8 -4.74 -7.08 2.53
CA PRO A 8 -4.86 -6.73 1.11
C PRO A 8 -6.31 -6.64 0.59
N LYS A 9 -7.25 -7.34 1.24
CA LYS A 9 -8.69 -7.25 0.95
C LYS A 9 -9.24 -5.82 1.10
N ASN A 10 -8.66 -4.99 1.97
CA ASN A 10 -9.13 -3.62 2.19
C ASN A 10 -8.72 -2.68 1.06
N LEU A 11 -7.53 -2.85 0.46
CA LEU A 11 -7.12 -2.00 -0.66
C LEU A 11 -7.98 -2.23 -1.91
N ASN A 12 -8.21 -3.49 -2.30
CA ASN A 12 -9.06 -3.81 -3.45
C ASN A 12 -10.50 -3.29 -3.24
N LYS A 13 -11.04 -3.44 -2.03
CA LYS A 13 -12.35 -2.90 -1.67
C LYS A 13 -12.39 -1.38 -1.79
N ASN A 14 -11.39 -0.67 -1.26
CA ASN A 14 -11.34 0.79 -1.32
C ASN A 14 -11.26 1.29 -2.77
N LEU A 15 -10.45 0.63 -3.61
CA LEU A 15 -10.36 0.96 -5.03
C LEU A 15 -11.68 0.73 -5.78
N LYS A 16 -12.39 -0.38 -5.48
CA LYS A 16 -13.73 -0.62 -6.04
C LYS A 16 -14.72 0.46 -5.64
N GLN A 17 -14.74 0.83 -4.36
CA GLN A 17 -15.63 1.89 -3.88
C GLN A 17 -15.29 3.26 -4.47
N LEU A 18 -14.01 3.54 -4.73
CA LEU A 18 -13.61 4.75 -5.45
C LEU A 18 -14.10 4.73 -6.91
N ALA A 19 -14.01 3.60 -7.58
CA ALA A 19 -14.54 3.44 -8.94
C ALA A 19 -16.07 3.62 -8.98
N GLU A 20 -16.79 3.04 -8.01
CA GLU A 20 -18.24 3.25 -7.86
C GLU A 20 -18.61 4.72 -7.64
N ILE A 21 -17.81 5.46 -6.86
CA ILE A 21 -18.02 6.89 -6.64
C ILE A 21 -17.80 7.68 -7.95
N ALA A 22 -16.72 7.37 -8.69
CA ALA A 22 -16.45 8.03 -9.97
C ALA A 22 -17.58 7.75 -10.99
N GLU A 23 -17.98 6.49 -11.11
CA GLU A 23 -19.07 6.07 -11.99
C GLU A 23 -20.41 6.72 -11.60
N TRP A 24 -20.66 6.94 -10.31
CA TRP A 24 -21.84 7.67 -9.84
C TRP A 24 -21.86 9.12 -10.33
N PHE A 25 -20.71 9.79 -10.39
CA PHE A 25 -20.61 11.15 -10.94
C PHE A 25 -20.81 11.15 -12.46
N ASP A 26 -20.24 10.18 -13.17
CA ASP A 26 -20.31 10.10 -14.64
C ASP A 26 -21.72 9.75 -15.16
N LYS A 27 -22.53 9.04 -14.35
CA LYS A 27 -23.89 8.62 -14.74
C LYS A 27 -24.95 9.69 -14.58
N ARG A 28 -24.66 10.82 -13.94
CA ARG A 28 -25.66 11.86 -13.67
C ARG A 28 -25.53 13.02 -14.64
N GLU A 29 -26.65 13.35 -15.29
CA GLU A 29 -26.78 14.53 -16.15
C GLU A 29 -26.90 15.82 -15.31
N GLU A 30 -27.61 15.74 -14.18
CA GLU A 30 -27.67 16.79 -13.16
C GLU A 30 -27.23 16.24 -11.80
N ILE A 31 -26.33 16.96 -11.14
CA ILE A 31 -25.72 16.54 -9.88
C ILE A 31 -26.29 17.38 -8.73
N ASP A 32 -26.86 16.69 -7.74
CA ASP A 32 -27.11 17.29 -6.43
C ASP A 32 -25.76 17.56 -5.75
N VAL A 33 -25.50 18.84 -5.47
CA VAL A 33 -24.24 19.31 -4.90
C VAL A 33 -24.03 18.80 -3.48
N GLU A 34 -25.09 18.65 -2.68
CA GLU A 34 -24.99 18.13 -1.32
C GLU A 34 -24.60 16.63 -1.34
N GLU A 35 -25.30 15.83 -2.15
CA GLU A 35 -24.98 14.40 -2.31
C GLU A 35 -23.56 14.23 -2.89
N GLY A 36 -23.19 15.05 -3.89
CA GLY A 36 -21.86 15.06 -4.47
C GLY A 36 -20.77 15.34 -3.43
N LEU A 37 -20.99 16.33 -2.55
CA LEU A 37 -20.05 16.66 -1.49
C LEU A 37 -19.86 15.49 -0.51
N GLU A 38 -20.93 14.76 -0.18
CA GLU A 38 -20.81 13.55 0.65
C GLU A 38 -19.97 12.45 -0.02
N LYS A 39 -20.16 12.21 -1.32
CA LYS A 39 -19.35 11.24 -2.08
C LYS A 39 -17.87 11.63 -2.09
N VAL A 40 -17.57 12.92 -2.28
CA VAL A 40 -16.19 13.43 -2.24
C VAL A 40 -15.57 13.23 -0.87
N LYS A 41 -16.28 13.56 0.22
CA LYS A 41 -15.79 13.32 1.60
C LYS A 41 -15.46 11.84 1.83
N LYS A 42 -16.33 10.94 1.37
CA LYS A 42 -16.10 9.49 1.45
C LYS A 42 -14.88 9.07 0.61
N ALA A 43 -14.75 9.58 -0.61
CA ALA A 43 -13.60 9.30 -1.48
C ALA A 43 -12.27 9.73 -0.83
N VAL A 44 -12.23 10.89 -0.17
CA VAL A 44 -11.04 11.36 0.55
C VAL A 44 -10.60 10.37 1.63
N PHE A 45 -11.55 9.82 2.40
CA PHE A 45 -11.25 8.81 3.41
C PHE A 45 -10.67 7.54 2.78
N LEU A 46 -11.32 7.00 1.74
CA LEU A 46 -10.87 5.81 1.03
C LEU A 46 -9.49 5.97 0.42
N ILE A 47 -9.18 7.15 -0.15
CA ILE A 47 -7.86 7.47 -0.71
C ILE A 47 -6.80 7.48 0.39
N LYS A 48 -7.08 8.09 1.55
CA LYS A 48 -6.13 8.13 2.67
C LYS A 48 -5.78 6.73 3.16
N GLU A 49 -6.78 5.88 3.37
CA GLU A 49 -6.55 4.49 3.77
C GLU A 49 -5.78 3.70 2.70
N SER A 50 -6.13 3.88 1.43
CA SER A 50 -5.46 3.21 0.31
C SER A 50 -3.99 3.59 0.23
N LYS A 51 -3.67 4.89 0.35
CA LYS A 51 -2.29 5.39 0.39
C LYS A 51 -1.49 4.82 1.55
N ALA A 52 -2.08 4.75 2.75
CA ALA A 52 -1.44 4.17 3.91
C ALA A 52 -1.11 2.69 3.69
N ARG A 53 -2.04 1.92 3.10
CA ARG A 53 -1.79 0.50 2.80
C ARG A 53 -0.73 0.32 1.71
N LEU A 54 -0.75 1.14 0.66
CA LEU A 54 0.28 1.09 -0.40
C LEU A 54 1.68 1.34 0.17
N LYS A 55 1.82 2.35 1.03
CA LYS A 55 3.10 2.62 1.70
C LYS A 55 3.58 1.45 2.57
N ALA A 56 2.66 0.79 3.27
CA ALA A 56 3.02 -0.40 4.05
C ALA A 56 3.52 -1.54 3.14
N VAL A 57 2.86 -1.76 2.00
CA VAL A 57 3.27 -2.77 1.01
C VAL A 57 4.64 -2.41 0.41
N GLU A 58 4.87 -1.15 0.06
CA GLU A 58 6.17 -0.66 -0.44
C GLU A 58 7.29 -0.94 0.56
N ASN A 59 7.07 -0.66 1.85
CA ASN A 59 8.04 -0.98 2.90
C ASN A 59 8.31 -2.49 3.01
N GLU A 60 7.27 -3.33 2.92
CA GLU A 60 7.41 -4.80 2.91
C GLU A 60 8.29 -5.25 1.73
N PHE A 61 8.14 -4.65 0.54
CA PHE A 61 8.99 -4.93 -0.63
C PHE A 61 10.45 -4.50 -0.42
N GLU A 62 10.68 -3.30 0.13
CA GLU A 62 12.03 -2.80 0.43
C GLU A 62 12.76 -3.70 1.43
N GLU A 63 12.08 -4.21 2.45
CA GLU A 63 12.66 -5.18 3.38
C GLU A 63 13.03 -6.50 2.71
N ILE A 64 12.20 -6.99 1.79
CA ILE A 64 12.50 -8.21 1.02
C ILE A 64 13.74 -7.98 0.14
N LYS A 65 13.81 -6.84 -0.55
CA LYS A 65 14.95 -6.48 -1.39
C LYS A 65 16.26 -6.47 -0.58
N LYS A 66 16.28 -5.79 0.57
CA LYS A 66 17.45 -5.77 1.47
C LYS A 66 17.89 -7.17 1.89
N LYS A 67 16.94 -8.07 2.19
CA LYS A 67 17.25 -9.47 2.57
C LYS A 67 17.84 -10.28 1.42
N ILE A 68 17.48 -9.97 0.17
CA ILE A 68 18.07 -10.58 -1.02
C ILE A 68 19.49 -10.03 -1.21
N ASP A 69 19.63 -8.70 -1.23
CA ASP A 69 20.92 -8.03 -1.45
C ASP A 69 21.95 -8.36 -0.37
N THR A 70 21.53 -8.55 0.89
CA THR A 70 22.44 -8.91 2.00
C THR A 70 22.92 -10.35 1.89
N LYS A 71 22.07 -11.27 1.39
CA LYS A 71 22.47 -12.67 1.16
C LYS A 71 23.46 -12.85 0.01
N GLU A 72 23.56 -11.88 -0.90
CA GLU A 72 24.56 -11.89 -1.97
C GLU A 72 25.93 -11.37 -1.51
N ASN A 73 26.03 -10.82 -0.29
CA ASN A 73 27.28 -10.29 0.30
C ASN A 73 27.86 -11.14 1.44
N ASP A 74 27.21 -12.24 1.84
CA ASP A 74 27.73 -13.19 2.84
C ASP A 74 28.65 -14.25 2.19
N GLY A 75 29.53 -13.83 1.27
CA GLY A 75 30.40 -14.73 0.51
C GLY A 75 31.68 -14.05 0.07
N ASP A 76 32.46 -13.51 1.02
CA ASP A 76 33.92 -13.34 0.93
C ASP A 76 34.44 -12.60 2.20
N GLU A 77 34.52 -13.26 3.36
CA GLU A 77 35.40 -12.80 4.45
C GLU A 77 35.86 -13.94 5.40
N ASP A 78 35.91 -15.18 4.92
CA ASP A 78 36.65 -16.28 5.56
C ASP A 78 37.79 -16.68 4.61
N ASP A 79 38.95 -16.05 4.76
CA ASP A 79 40.30 -16.59 4.47
C ASP A 79 41.35 -15.47 4.61
N LYS A 80 41.54 -14.99 5.84
CA LYS A 80 42.91 -14.62 6.25
C LYS A 80 43.42 -15.77 7.10
N GLU A 81 43.78 -16.85 6.41
CA GLU A 81 44.58 -17.92 6.99
C GLU A 81 45.78 -17.29 7.72
N ASP A 82 45.83 -17.60 9.00
CA ASP A 82 47.03 -17.62 9.81
C ASP A 82 48.16 -18.32 9.05
N ASN A 83 49.03 -17.53 8.41
CA ASN A 83 50.36 -17.93 7.93
C ASN A 83 51.23 -16.67 8.05
N LEU A 84 52.37 -16.64 8.72
CA LEU A 84 53.24 -17.67 9.26
C LEU A 84 54.25 -16.95 10.18
N PHE A 85 54.73 -17.67 11.20
CA PHE A 85 55.91 -17.42 12.04
C PHE A 85 56.96 -16.41 11.56
#